data_AF-A0A151J609-F1
#
_entry.id   AF-A0A151J609-F1
#
_cell.length_a   1.000
_cell.length_b   1.000
_cell.length_c   1.000
_cell.angle_alpha   90.00
_cell.angle_beta   90.00
_cell.angle_gamma   90.00
#
_symmetry.space_group_name_H-M   'P 1'
#
loop_
_entity.id
_entity.type
_entity.pdbx_description
1 polymer ?
#
loop_
_entity_poly.entity_id
_entity_poly.type
_entity_poly.pdbx_seq_one_letter_code
_entity_poly.pdbx_strand_id
1 'polypeptide(L)'
;MAENLEVDFEEILNEDSSDEESVLSDDTGFASDASEYETDLEEKFIPAAEIRALNDRTKYCMIQSYYTMGGPLTVCTPCIVLLADIDTVGMYLIKKHNINYIDALSGRSCTNCRVALYTIHPCNRCPQCTNKKLFLNSIVSETWKICGN
;
A
#
# COMPACT_ATOMS: atom_id res chain seq x y z
N MET A 1 -9.68 19.55 -60.89
CA MET A 1 -9.34 20.97 -60.71
C MET A 1 -9.75 21.30 -59.29
N ALA A 2 -8.79 21.62 -58.43
CA ALA A 2 -9.03 21.85 -57.00
C ALA A 2 -9.53 23.28 -56.79
N GLU A 3 -10.60 23.44 -56.02
CA GLU A 3 -11.16 24.73 -55.62
C GLU A 3 -10.52 25.15 -54.29
N ASN A 4 -9.83 26.29 -54.30
CA ASN A 4 -9.23 26.91 -53.11
C ASN A 4 -10.30 27.71 -52.37
N LEU A 5 -10.51 27.39 -51.09
CA LEU A 5 -11.43 28.09 -50.19
C LEU A 5 -10.61 29.13 -49.42
N GLU A 6 -10.71 30.39 -49.83
CA GLU A 6 -10.03 31.54 -49.24
C GLU A 6 -10.83 31.99 -48.00
N VAL A 7 -10.22 31.88 -46.81
CA VAL A 7 -10.84 32.27 -45.53
C VAL A 7 -10.19 33.59 -45.09
N ASP A 8 -11.00 34.65 -45.08
CA ASP A 8 -10.64 36.00 -44.65
C ASP A 8 -10.82 36.12 -43.12
N PHE A 9 -9.78 36.61 -42.42
CA PHE A 9 -9.68 36.65 -40.95
C PHE A 9 -9.64 38.11 -40.43
N GLU A 10 -10.65 38.90 -40.79
CA GLU A 10 -10.85 40.25 -40.24
C GLU A 10 -12.26 40.42 -39.66
N GLU A 11 -12.51 39.84 -38.47
CA GLU A 11 -13.52 40.37 -37.54
C GLU A 11 -13.15 39.96 -36.10
N ILE A 12 -12.13 40.63 -35.56
CA ILE A 12 -11.79 40.62 -34.13
C ILE A 12 -12.30 41.95 -33.56
N LEU A 13 -12.82 41.89 -32.33
CA LEU A 13 -13.09 43.00 -31.40
C LEU A 13 -14.46 43.66 -31.52
N ASN A 14 -15.44 43.07 -30.83
CA ASN A 14 -16.42 43.89 -30.12
C ASN A 14 -16.37 43.53 -28.63
N GLU A 15 -15.79 44.48 -27.91
CA GLU A 15 -15.58 44.59 -26.47
C GLU A 15 -16.91 44.93 -25.80
N ASP A 16 -17.29 44.18 -24.76
CA ASP A 16 -18.17 44.69 -23.71
C ASP A 16 -17.72 44.07 -22.37
N SER A 17 -17.03 44.89 -21.60
CA SER A 17 -16.67 44.70 -20.21
C SER A 17 -17.93 44.74 -19.33
N SER A 18 -18.17 43.71 -18.52
CA SER A 18 -19.04 43.81 -17.34
C SER A 18 -18.33 43.19 -16.14
N ASP A 19 -18.24 44.02 -15.11
CA ASP A 19 -17.44 43.93 -13.90
C ASP A 19 -18.34 43.36 -12.81
N GLU A 20 -18.19 42.06 -12.50
CA GLU A 20 -18.89 41.43 -11.37
C GLU A 20 -17.86 40.76 -10.46
N GLU A 21 -17.24 41.59 -9.60
CA GLU A 21 -16.64 41.19 -8.32
C GLU A 21 -17.54 40.15 -7.61
N SER A 22 -17.15 38.89 -7.60
CA SER A 22 -17.76 37.89 -6.72
C SER A 22 -16.71 37.05 -6.01
N VAL A 23 -16.22 37.62 -4.91
CA VAL A 23 -15.79 36.98 -3.66
C VAL A 23 -14.86 35.77 -3.84
N LEU A 24 -13.55 36.06 -3.83
CA LEU A 24 -12.56 35.10 -3.39
C LEU A 24 -12.90 34.72 -1.94
N SER A 25 -13.59 33.59 -1.76
CA SER A 25 -13.83 33.00 -0.45
C SER A 25 -12.48 32.50 0.08
N ASP A 26 -11.84 33.29 0.93
CA ASP A 26 -10.67 32.88 1.72
C ASP A 26 -11.09 31.76 2.69
N ASP A 27 -11.08 30.52 2.19
CA ASP A 27 -11.21 29.32 3.00
C ASP A 27 -9.83 28.89 3.53
N THR A 28 -9.06 29.83 4.07
CA THR A 28 -7.85 29.54 4.86
C THR A 28 -8.24 29.26 6.31
N GLY A 29 -9.10 28.25 6.49
CA GLY A 29 -9.57 27.78 7.79
C GLY A 29 -9.08 26.39 8.16
N PHE A 30 -8.27 25.73 7.33
CA PHE A 30 -7.68 24.44 7.68
C PHE A 30 -6.33 24.68 8.38
N ALA A 31 -6.39 24.91 9.69
CA ALA A 31 -5.24 24.64 10.53
C ALA A 31 -5.00 23.12 10.49
N SER A 32 -4.24 22.65 9.50
CA SER A 32 -3.73 21.29 9.50
C SER A 32 -2.89 21.14 10.76
N ASP A 33 -3.44 20.44 11.74
CA ASP A 33 -2.71 20.04 12.92
C ASP A 33 -1.61 19.07 12.46
N ALA A 34 -0.43 19.63 12.22
CA ALA A 34 0.76 18.91 11.81
C ALA A 34 1.34 18.06 12.97
N SER A 35 0.70 18.03 14.14
CA SER A 35 1.17 17.20 15.26
C SER A 35 0.79 15.72 15.13
N GLU A 36 -0.08 15.33 14.20
CA GLU A 36 -0.61 13.96 14.10
C GLU A 36 0.34 12.95 13.40
N TYR A 37 1.45 13.38 12.80
CA TYR A 37 2.39 12.48 12.11
C TYR A 37 3.59 12.04 12.99
N GLU A 38 3.34 11.46 14.16
CA GLU A 38 4.43 10.86 14.94
C GLU A 38 5.00 9.64 14.20
N THR A 39 6.30 9.68 13.87
CA THR A 39 7.01 8.55 13.24
C THR A 39 7.94 7.91 14.26
N ASP A 40 7.55 6.75 14.78
CA ASP A 40 8.40 5.97 15.68
C ASP A 40 9.53 5.28 14.91
N LEU A 41 10.77 5.69 15.16
CA LEU A 41 11.98 5.04 14.63
C LEU A 41 12.64 4.19 15.73
N GLU A 42 12.62 2.87 15.57
CA GLU A 42 13.42 1.95 16.38
C GLU A 42 14.58 1.40 15.55
N GLU A 43 15.81 1.73 15.95
CA GLU A 43 17.03 1.18 15.34
C GLU A 43 17.65 0.10 16.21
N LYS A 44 18.06 -1.01 15.58
CA LYS A 44 18.78 -2.10 16.25
C LYS A 44 20.02 -2.49 15.47
N PHE A 45 21.18 -2.47 16.13
CA PHE A 45 22.42 -2.98 15.57
C PHE A 45 22.37 -4.50 15.40
N ILE A 46 22.67 -4.99 14.19
CA ILE A 46 22.68 -6.43 13.89
C ILE A 46 24.13 -6.92 13.72
N PRO A 47 24.63 -7.79 14.62
CA PRO A 47 26.00 -8.30 14.49
C PRO A 47 26.21 -9.10 13.21
N ALA A 48 27.42 -9.05 12.65
CA ALA A 48 27.76 -9.76 11.42
C ALA A 48 27.55 -11.30 11.53
N ALA A 49 27.66 -11.88 12.72
CA ALA A 49 27.35 -13.29 12.95
C ALA A 49 25.87 -13.61 12.72
N GLU A 50 24.97 -12.71 13.11
CA GLU A 50 23.52 -12.87 12.88
C GLU A 50 23.19 -12.71 11.40
N ILE A 51 23.84 -11.78 10.70
CA ILE A 51 23.72 -11.63 9.24
C ILE A 51 24.18 -12.92 8.54
N ARG A 52 25.31 -13.51 8.95
CA ARG A 52 25.80 -14.78 8.38
C ARG A 52 24.90 -15.98 8.69
N ALA A 53 24.11 -15.91 9.76
CA ALA A 53 23.15 -16.95 10.10
C ALA A 53 21.88 -16.89 9.23
N LEU A 54 21.59 -15.75 8.57
CA LEU A 54 20.57 -15.63 7.53
C LEU A 54 21.08 -16.33 6.26
N ASN A 55 20.95 -17.66 6.21
CA ASN A 55 21.31 -18.46 5.05
C ASN A 55 20.06 -18.89 4.24
N ASP A 56 20.30 -19.53 3.10
CA ASP A 56 19.29 -20.14 2.22
C ASP A 56 18.40 -21.17 2.92
N ARG A 57 18.89 -21.81 3.98
CA ARG A 57 18.14 -22.75 4.83
C ARG A 57 17.30 -22.06 5.91
N THR A 58 17.38 -20.74 6.02
CA THR A 58 16.57 -20.00 6.98
C THR A 58 15.15 -19.89 6.45
N LYS A 59 14.17 -20.28 7.27
CA LYS A 59 12.75 -20.05 6.95
C LYS A 59 12.41 -18.58 7.16
N TYR A 60 11.61 -18.06 6.23
CA TYR A 60 11.08 -16.71 6.23
C TYR A 60 9.56 -16.74 6.31
N CYS A 61 9.01 -15.75 6.98
CA CYS A 61 7.60 -15.45 7.05
C CYS A 61 7.26 -14.38 6.02
N MET A 62 6.36 -14.67 5.09
CA MET A 62 5.71 -13.68 4.24
C MET A 62 4.32 -13.37 4.80
N ILE A 63 4.10 -12.11 5.17
CA ILE A 63 2.80 -11.61 5.60
C ILE A 63 2.20 -10.83 4.44
N GLN A 64 1.06 -11.26 3.93
CA GLN A 64 0.34 -10.60 2.85
C GLN A 64 -0.90 -9.92 3.42
N SER A 65 -1.18 -8.69 2.98
CA SER A 65 -2.40 -7.95 3.34
C SER A 65 -2.89 -7.16 2.14
N TYR A 66 -4.10 -7.47 1.65
CA TYR A 66 -4.67 -6.81 0.48
C TYR A 66 -6.19 -6.94 0.39
N TYR A 67 -6.80 -6.10 -0.43
CA TYR A 67 -8.23 -6.11 -0.72
C TYR A 67 -8.53 -6.82 -2.04
N THR A 68 -9.66 -7.53 -2.14
CA THR A 68 -10.06 -8.25 -3.35
C THR A 68 -11.59 -8.39 -3.46
N MET A 69 -12.10 -8.57 -4.68
CA MET A 69 -13.50 -8.94 -4.93
C MET A 69 -13.69 -10.47 -5.07
N GLY A 70 -12.72 -11.27 -4.63
CA GLY A 70 -12.74 -12.73 -4.78
C GLY A 70 -12.26 -13.25 -6.14
N GLY A 71 -11.79 -12.36 -7.02
CA GLY A 71 -11.23 -12.66 -8.33
C GLY A 71 -9.72 -12.39 -8.43
N PRO A 72 -9.18 -12.17 -9.65
CA PRO A 72 -7.75 -11.87 -9.84
C PRO A 72 -7.36 -10.47 -9.34
N LEU A 73 -8.34 -9.59 -9.15
CA LEU A 73 -8.13 -8.23 -8.66
C LEU A 73 -7.64 -8.26 -7.21
N THR A 74 -6.40 -7.80 -7.00
CA THR A 74 -5.83 -7.55 -5.68
C THR A 74 -5.32 -6.12 -5.58
N VAL A 75 -5.71 -5.42 -4.52
CA VAL A 75 -5.53 -3.97 -4.36
C VAL A 75 -4.85 -3.67 -3.02
N CYS A 76 -3.88 -2.74 -3.02
CA CYS A 76 -3.23 -2.25 -1.81
C CYS A 76 -4.10 -1.22 -1.07
N THR A 77 -3.74 -0.90 0.18
CA THR A 77 -4.47 0.09 1.00
C THR A 77 -4.62 1.46 0.30
N PRO A 78 -3.58 2.07 -0.28
CA PRO A 78 -3.76 3.34 -0.98
C PRO A 78 -4.73 3.26 -2.17
N CYS A 79 -4.65 2.19 -2.97
CA CYS A 79 -5.51 2.05 -4.13
C CYS A 79 -6.96 1.71 -3.80
N ILE A 80 -7.25 1.05 -2.66
CA ILE A 80 -8.65 0.82 -2.25
C ILE A 80 -9.30 2.12 -1.79
N VAL A 81 -8.56 3.04 -1.15
CA VAL A 81 -9.11 4.35 -0.77
C VAL A 81 -9.59 5.10 -2.00
N LEU A 82 -8.79 5.11 -3.08
CA LEU A 82 -9.18 5.71 -4.37
C LEU A 82 -10.36 5.00 -5.06
N LEU A 83 -10.59 3.73 -4.76
CA LEU A 83 -11.74 2.97 -5.29
C LEU A 83 -12.98 3.08 -4.40
N ALA A 84 -12.84 3.44 -3.13
CA ALA A 84 -13.94 3.57 -2.18
C ALA A 84 -14.87 4.76 -2.53
N ASP A 85 -14.33 5.75 -3.26
CA ASP A 85 -15.11 6.85 -3.84
C ASP A 85 -15.98 6.40 -5.03
N ILE A 86 -15.82 5.16 -5.48
CA ILE A 86 -16.64 4.51 -6.50
C ILE A 86 -17.61 3.57 -5.78
N ASP A 87 -18.88 3.58 -6.18
CA ASP A 87 -19.96 2.79 -5.57
C ASP A 87 -19.71 1.28 -5.75
N THR A 88 -18.84 0.73 -4.90
CA THR A 88 -18.40 -0.66 -4.94
C THR A 88 -19.24 -1.49 -3.98
N VAL A 89 -19.65 -2.69 -4.42
CA VAL A 89 -20.48 -3.65 -3.67
C VAL A 89 -19.77 -4.22 -2.42
N GLY A 90 -18.60 -3.68 -2.06
CA GLY A 90 -17.73 -4.14 -0.98
C GLY A 90 -16.57 -5.00 -1.48
N MET A 91 -15.51 -5.08 -0.67
CA MET A 91 -14.30 -5.85 -0.95
C MET A 91 -13.87 -6.66 0.28
N TYR A 92 -13.26 -7.82 0.07
CA TYR A 92 -12.70 -8.67 1.11
C TYR A 92 -11.29 -8.23 1.47
N LEU A 93 -10.99 -8.14 2.77
CA LEU A 93 -9.63 -8.01 3.27
C LEU A 93 -9.01 -9.41 3.49
N ILE A 94 -7.94 -9.70 2.78
CA ILE A 94 -7.16 -10.94 2.94
C ILE A 94 -5.92 -10.66 3.77
N LYS A 95 -5.74 -11.39 4.87
CA LYS A 95 -4.50 -11.45 5.65
C LYS A 95 -3.95 -12.88 5.61
N LYS A 96 -2.79 -13.08 5.01
CA LYS A 96 -2.16 -14.41 4.86
C LYS A 96 -0.77 -14.41 5.48
N HIS A 97 -0.44 -15.45 6.24
CA HIS A 97 0.89 -15.68 6.77
C HIS A 97 1.43 -16.99 6.19
N ASN A 98 2.42 -16.91 5.31
CA ASN A 98 3.10 -18.06 4.73
C ASN A 98 4.50 -18.19 5.35
N ILE A 99 4.93 -19.42 5.64
CA ILE A 99 6.28 -19.71 6.13
C ILE A 99 6.94 -20.64 5.11
N ASN A 100 8.06 -20.23 4.53
CA ASN A 100 8.83 -21.06 3.61
C ASN A 100 10.27 -20.58 3.47
N TYR A 101 11.08 -21.27 2.68
CA TYR A 101 12.36 -20.74 2.17
C TYR A 101 12.12 -19.57 1.22
N ILE A 102 13.09 -18.65 1.14
CA ILE A 102 12.91 -17.35 0.47
C ILE A 102 12.54 -17.47 -1.01
N ASP A 103 13.09 -18.47 -1.70
CA ASP A 103 12.88 -18.77 -3.12
C ASP A 103 11.50 -19.40 -3.41
N ALA A 104 10.92 -20.07 -2.41
CA ALA A 104 9.62 -20.72 -2.51
C ALA A 104 8.45 -19.82 -2.06
N LEU A 105 8.72 -18.56 -1.69
CA LEU A 105 7.70 -17.60 -1.33
C LEU A 105 7.11 -16.91 -2.57
N SER A 106 5.80 -17.05 -2.77
CA SER A 106 5.07 -16.38 -3.85
C SER A 106 4.24 -15.22 -3.32
N GLY A 107 4.68 -14.01 -3.67
CA GLY A 107 4.01 -12.76 -3.35
C GLY A 107 3.00 -12.33 -4.41
N ARG A 108 2.08 -11.44 -4.02
CA ARG A 108 1.19 -10.74 -4.96
C ARG A 108 1.56 -9.27 -5.02
N SER A 109 1.21 -8.63 -6.12
CA SER A 109 1.33 -7.19 -6.31
C SER A 109 -0.04 -6.55 -6.50
N CYS A 110 -0.13 -5.27 -6.20
CA CYS A 110 -1.32 -4.49 -6.47
C CYS A 110 -1.57 -4.49 -7.98
N THR A 111 -2.82 -4.71 -8.38
CA THR A 111 -3.20 -4.73 -9.79
C THR A 111 -3.04 -3.32 -10.41
N ASN A 112 -3.31 -2.28 -9.62
CA ASN A 112 -3.32 -0.90 -10.07
C ASN A 112 -1.90 -0.30 -10.10
N CYS A 113 -1.18 -0.35 -8.96
CA CYS A 113 0.11 0.33 -8.81
C CYS A 113 1.33 -0.61 -8.74
N ARG A 114 1.13 -1.93 -8.89
CA ARG A 114 2.18 -2.96 -8.92
C ARG A 114 3.06 -3.08 -7.67
N VAL A 115 2.79 -2.32 -6.60
CA VAL A 115 3.49 -2.46 -5.32
C VAL A 115 3.31 -3.86 -4.74
N ALA A 116 4.33 -4.37 -4.06
CA ALA A 116 4.22 -5.64 -3.35
C ALA A 116 3.15 -5.57 -2.26
N LEU A 117 2.30 -6.59 -2.17
CA LEU A 117 1.22 -6.69 -1.17
C LEU A 117 1.65 -7.53 0.04
N TYR A 118 2.94 -7.58 0.31
CA TYR A 118 3.52 -8.44 1.33
C TYR A 118 4.78 -7.85 1.95
N THR A 119 5.06 -8.27 3.18
CA THR A 119 6.34 -8.06 3.85
C THR A 119 6.99 -9.41 4.16
N ILE A 120 8.32 -9.46 4.14
CA ILE A 120 9.09 -10.66 4.45
C ILE A 120 9.89 -10.40 5.72
N HIS A 121 9.83 -11.34 6.65
CA HIS A 121 10.59 -11.32 7.89
C HIS A 121 11.28 -12.67 8.09
N PRO A 122 12.53 -12.71 8.57
CA PRO A 122 13.07 -13.92 9.18
C PRO A 122 12.12 -14.43 10.27
N CYS A 123 11.90 -15.74 10.39
CA CYS A 123 10.90 -16.29 11.32
C CYS A 123 11.12 -15.84 12.79
N ASN A 124 12.37 -15.64 13.22
CA ASN A 124 12.72 -15.16 14.55
C ASN A 124 12.36 -13.69 14.81
N ARG A 125 12.06 -12.91 13.77
CA ARG A 125 11.69 -11.49 13.83
C ARG A 125 10.28 -11.20 13.28
N CYS A 126 9.55 -12.22 12.85
CA CYS A 126 8.20 -12.05 12.34
C CYS A 126 7.24 -11.67 13.48
N PRO A 127 6.52 -10.54 13.40
CA PRO A 127 5.62 -10.08 14.46
C PRO A 127 4.50 -11.10 14.76
N GLN A 128 4.02 -11.84 13.74
CA GLN A 128 3.05 -12.90 13.97
C GLN A 128 3.62 -14.11 14.70
N CYS A 129 4.89 -14.47 14.47
CA CYS A 129 5.53 -15.57 15.17
C CYS A 129 5.97 -15.16 16.58
N THR A 130 6.55 -13.97 16.74
CA THR A 130 7.03 -13.48 18.04
C THR A 130 5.88 -13.19 19.00
N ASN A 131 4.79 -12.56 18.54
CA ASN A 131 3.62 -12.31 19.39
C ASN A 131 2.90 -13.62 19.75
N LYS A 132 2.87 -14.60 18.84
CA LYS A 132 2.37 -15.95 19.19
C LYS A 132 3.22 -16.62 20.26
N LYS A 133 4.54 -16.44 20.31
CA LYS A 133 5.38 -16.98 21.41
C LYS A 133 4.95 -16.43 22.78
N LEU A 134 4.54 -15.16 22.85
CA LEU A 134 4.05 -14.55 24.10
C LEU A 134 2.68 -15.11 24.52
N PHE A 135 1.77 -15.33 23.56
CA PHE A 135 0.47 -15.96 23.83
C PHE A 135 0.54 -17.48 24.10
N LEU A 136 1.52 -18.19 23.52
CA LEU A 136 1.72 -19.64 23.65
C LEU A 136 2.22 -20.09 25.03
N ASN A 137 2.71 -19.18 25.88
CA ASN A 137 2.95 -19.48 27.30
C ASN A 137 1.63 -19.70 28.09
N SER A 138 0.46 -19.48 27.46
CA SER A 138 -0.84 -19.70 28.08
C SER A 138 -1.67 -20.82 27.41
N ILE A 139 -1.61 -21.04 26.09
CA ILE A 139 -2.41 -22.09 25.42
C ILE A 139 -1.66 -22.64 24.19
N VAL A 140 -1.54 -23.97 24.11
CA VAL A 140 -0.78 -24.74 23.10
C VAL A 140 -1.32 -24.52 21.67
N SER A 141 -0.47 -24.10 20.72
CA SER A 141 -0.78 -24.15 19.28
C SER A 141 0.43 -24.55 18.42
N GLU A 142 0.15 -25.31 17.37
CA GLU A 142 1.06 -26.12 16.53
C GLU A 142 2.04 -25.34 15.65
N THR A 143 2.12 -24.02 15.76
CA THR A 143 3.00 -23.20 14.89
C THR A 143 4.47 -23.26 15.26
N TRP A 144 4.82 -23.64 16.50
CA TRP A 144 6.21 -23.78 16.93
C TRP A 144 6.93 -24.94 16.20
N LYS A 145 6.21 -26.00 15.80
CA LYS A 145 6.79 -27.12 15.03
C LYS A 145 7.26 -26.70 13.62
N ILE A 146 6.78 -25.57 13.09
CA ILE A 146 7.06 -25.14 11.71
C ILE A 146 8.28 -24.21 11.64
N CYS A 147 8.52 -23.43 12.70
CA CYS A 147 9.64 -22.47 12.80
C CYS A 147 10.81 -22.97 13.66
N GLY A 148 10.70 -24.12 14.32
CA GLY A 148 11.81 -24.80 14.98
C GLY A 148 12.68 -25.54 13.98
N ASN A 149 14.00 -25.47 14.18
CA ASN A 149 14.98 -26.32 13.49
C ASN A 149 14.64 -27.80 13.66
#